data_AF-A0A9K3P4F6-F1
#
_entry.id   AF-A0A9K3P4F6-F1
#
_cell.length_a   1.000
_cell.length_b   1.000
_cell.length_c   1.000
_cell.angle_alpha   90.00
_cell.angle_beta   90.00
_cell.angle_gamma   90.00
#
_symmetry.space_group_name_H-M   'P 1'
#
loop_
_entity.id
_entity.type
_entity.pdbx_description
1 polymer ?
#
loop_
_entity_poly.entity_id
_entity_poly.type
_entity_poly.pdbx_seq_one_letter_code
_entity_poly.pdbx_strand_id
1 'polypeptide(L)'
;MWQRFNSPDESSKVHIASYWMTQENLNVAGVCEELWAGKAHLPRFLETEGLSRLSAYSLSIQDGKRDRIMKEDLWDHAWEFHFREDAPEYWRNLDPYWTGAEDAPMHRYFHPDGSQTADSSDQVWGGHESCYSIITSFLADGTIREHYVRINRWPQLHISRREDWGWEMSNRLYCYSSVPDAHMKGGTGPCLPIL
;
A
#
# COMPACT_ATOMS: atom_id res chain seq x y z
N MET A 1 -22.06 -42.45 14.68
CA MET A 1 -22.35 -41.91 13.33
C MET A 1 -22.73 -40.45 13.56
N TRP A 2 -21.81 -39.49 13.59
CA TRP A 2 -20.99 -38.99 12.48
C TRP A 2 -19.62 -38.46 12.94
N GLN A 3 -18.69 -38.44 11.99
CA GLN A 3 -17.26 -38.15 12.14
C GLN A 3 -16.92 -36.66 12.22
N ARG A 4 -15.76 -36.42 12.83
CA ARG A 4 -14.85 -35.26 12.80
C ARG A 4 -15.03 -34.28 11.62
N PHE A 5 -15.09 -33.00 11.95
CA PHE A 5 -14.27 -31.98 11.28
C PHE A 5 -13.32 -31.42 12.32
N ASN A 6 -12.03 -31.77 12.19
CA ASN A 6 -10.96 -31.09 12.89
C ASN A 6 -10.89 -29.66 12.33
N SER A 7 -11.00 -28.67 13.21
CA SER A 7 -10.62 -27.28 12.91
C SER A 7 -9.14 -27.26 12.49
N PRO A 8 -8.75 -26.57 11.40
CA PRO A 8 -7.34 -26.33 11.15
C PRO A 8 -6.82 -25.31 12.18
N ASP A 9 -6.13 -25.86 13.17
CA ASP A 9 -4.85 -25.41 13.74
C ASP A 9 -4.62 -23.89 13.92
N GLU A 10 -4.54 -23.47 15.19
CA GLU A 10 -4.09 -22.16 15.69
C GLU A 10 -2.58 -21.88 15.44
N SER A 11 -1.88 -22.71 14.68
CA SER A 11 -0.43 -22.61 14.43
C SER A 11 -0.02 -21.73 13.24
N SER A 12 -0.94 -21.31 12.36
CA SER A 12 -0.57 -20.63 11.12
C SER A 12 -0.87 -19.13 11.18
N LYS A 13 0.13 -18.31 11.55
CA LYS A 13 0.36 -16.92 11.05
C LYS A 13 1.45 -16.22 11.87
N VAL A 14 2.69 -16.66 11.67
CA VAL A 14 3.87 -15.86 12.02
C VAL A 14 3.94 -14.70 11.02
N HIS A 15 3.96 -13.46 11.50
CA HIS A 15 4.09 -12.26 10.66
C HIS A 15 5.33 -12.34 9.75
N ILE A 16 5.28 -11.71 8.57
CA ILE A 16 6.26 -11.85 7.47
C ILE A 16 7.70 -11.57 7.93
N ALA A 17 7.88 -10.53 8.74
CA ALA A 17 9.15 -10.21 9.37
C ALA A 17 9.65 -11.34 10.29
N SER A 18 8.77 -11.91 11.13
CA SER A 18 9.15 -12.96 12.09
C SER A 18 9.40 -14.31 11.43
N TYR A 19 8.79 -14.64 10.29
CA TYR A 19 9.12 -15.86 9.53
C TYR A 19 10.57 -15.80 9.03
N TRP A 20 10.96 -14.66 8.44
CA TRP A 20 12.32 -14.50 7.94
C TRP A 20 13.34 -14.21 9.05
N MET A 21 12.94 -13.79 10.25
CA MET A 21 13.85 -13.52 11.40
C MET A 21 14.19 -14.75 12.26
N THR A 22 13.49 -15.88 12.10
CA THR A 22 13.54 -17.01 13.07
C THR A 22 14.43 -18.21 12.70
N GLN A 23 15.20 -18.17 11.60
CA GLN A 23 16.07 -19.29 11.19
C GLN A 23 17.55 -18.88 10.98
N GLU A 24 18.46 -19.68 11.55
CA GLU A 24 19.85 -19.34 11.87
C GLU A 24 20.74 -19.00 10.65
N ASN A 25 21.03 -17.70 10.55
CA ASN A 25 22.29 -17.10 10.08
C ASN A 25 22.24 -15.62 10.49
N LEU A 26 22.93 -15.27 11.59
CA LEU A 26 22.84 -13.96 12.26
C LEU A 26 23.16 -12.77 11.33
N ASN A 27 24.02 -12.96 10.31
CA ASN A 27 24.50 -11.87 9.47
C ASN A 27 23.45 -11.37 8.45
N VAL A 28 22.63 -12.27 7.87
CA VAL A 28 21.58 -11.88 6.90
C VAL A 28 20.32 -11.38 7.60
N ALA A 29 20.07 -11.85 8.83
CA ALA A 29 18.95 -11.40 9.65
C ALA A 29 19.04 -9.89 9.93
N GLY A 30 20.18 -9.43 10.47
CA GLY A 30 20.38 -8.02 10.81
C GLY A 30 20.35 -7.10 9.60
N VAL A 31 20.85 -7.56 8.44
CA VAL A 31 20.81 -6.78 7.19
C VAL A 31 19.38 -6.63 6.65
N CYS A 32 18.53 -7.65 6.77
CA CYS A 32 17.12 -7.53 6.42
C CYS A 32 16.36 -6.63 7.39
N GLU A 33 16.66 -6.71 8.69
CA GLU A 33 16.08 -5.82 9.70
C GLU A 33 16.42 -4.36 9.42
N GLU A 34 17.69 -4.05 9.14
CA GLU A 34 18.13 -2.70 8.77
C GLU A 34 17.47 -2.21 7.48
N LEU A 35 17.34 -3.09 6.48
CA LEU A 35 16.70 -2.74 5.22
C LEU A 35 15.20 -2.42 5.38
N TRP A 36 14.49 -3.23 6.17
CA TRP A 36 13.05 -3.10 6.37
C TRP A 36 12.68 -2.14 7.50
N ALA A 37 13.66 -1.64 8.25
CA ALA A 37 13.45 -0.61 9.26
C ALA A 37 12.78 0.63 8.66
N GLY A 38 11.67 1.04 9.27
CA GLY A 38 10.90 2.22 8.85
C GLY A 38 10.22 2.10 7.49
N LYS A 39 10.09 0.90 6.92
CA LYS A 39 9.33 0.70 5.67
C LYS A 39 7.83 0.62 5.96
N ALA A 40 7.02 1.26 5.11
CA ALA A 40 5.57 1.26 5.18
C ALA A 40 5.00 -0.11 4.79
N HIS A 41 5.53 -0.69 3.70
CA HIS A 41 5.04 -1.94 3.10
C HIS A 41 6.20 -2.81 2.64
N LEU A 42 5.97 -4.12 2.69
CA LEU A 42 6.83 -5.12 2.07
C LEU A 42 6.09 -5.80 0.90
N PRO A 43 6.80 -6.27 -0.14
CA PRO A 43 6.14 -6.93 -1.25
C PRO A 43 5.48 -8.26 -0.85
N ARG A 44 4.24 -8.51 -1.30
CA ARG A 44 3.51 -9.75 -1.00
C ARG A 44 4.20 -11.03 -1.42
N PHE A 45 5.10 -11.00 -2.42
CA PHE A 45 5.82 -12.21 -2.81
C PHE A 45 6.66 -12.78 -1.65
N LEU A 46 7.01 -11.99 -0.64
CA LEU A 46 7.69 -12.45 0.57
C LEU A 46 6.87 -13.46 1.40
N GLU A 47 5.56 -13.56 1.16
CA GLU A 47 4.67 -14.58 1.73
C GLU A 47 4.80 -15.94 0.99
N THR A 48 5.50 -15.99 -0.14
CA THR A 48 5.64 -17.22 -0.93
C THR A 48 6.60 -18.18 -0.22
N GLU A 49 6.10 -19.39 0.06
CA GLU A 49 6.92 -20.46 0.64
C GLU A 49 8.11 -20.83 -0.28
N GLY A 50 9.26 -21.13 0.32
CA GLY A 50 10.43 -21.65 -0.39
C GLY A 50 11.37 -20.60 -0.99
N LEU A 51 11.12 -19.30 -0.79
CA LEU A 51 12.11 -18.27 -1.13
C LEU A 51 13.34 -18.37 -0.22
N SER A 52 14.54 -18.13 -0.76
CA SER A 52 15.73 -17.99 0.09
C SER A 52 15.78 -16.57 0.67
N ARG A 53 16.40 -16.39 1.86
CA ARG A 53 16.61 -15.04 2.44
C ARG A 53 17.35 -14.09 1.50
N LEU A 54 18.35 -14.59 0.77
CA LEU A 54 19.10 -13.80 -0.20
C LEU A 54 18.22 -13.38 -1.39
N SER A 55 17.35 -14.28 -1.86
CA SER A 55 16.37 -13.97 -2.91
C SER A 55 15.36 -12.94 -2.42
N ALA A 56 14.81 -13.12 -1.22
CA ALA A 56 13.89 -12.18 -0.59
C ALA A 56 14.51 -10.78 -0.49
N TYR A 57 15.73 -10.68 0.06
CA TYR A 57 16.48 -9.43 0.15
C TYR A 57 16.67 -8.77 -1.23
N SER A 58 17.19 -9.53 -2.21
CA SER A 58 17.43 -9.02 -3.56
C SER A 58 16.16 -8.51 -4.22
N LEU A 59 15.06 -9.27 -4.11
CA LEU A 59 13.77 -8.89 -4.66
C LEU A 59 13.17 -7.68 -3.93
N SER A 60 13.32 -7.56 -2.61
CA SER A 60 12.90 -6.36 -1.86
C SER A 60 13.63 -5.10 -2.33
N ILE A 61 14.94 -5.19 -2.57
CA ILE A 61 15.73 -4.07 -3.13
C ILE A 61 15.25 -3.71 -4.53
N GLN A 62 14.91 -4.70 -5.35
CA GLN A 62 14.37 -4.47 -6.70
C GLN A 62 12.98 -3.82 -6.65
N ASP A 63 12.09 -4.29 -5.76
CA ASP A 63 10.77 -3.69 -5.59
C ASP A 63 10.86 -2.25 -5.07
N GLY A 64 11.74 -1.97 -4.11
CA GLY A 64 11.95 -0.62 -3.58
C GLY A 64 12.46 0.38 -4.61
N LYS A 65 12.97 -0.08 -5.77
CA LYS A 65 13.40 0.74 -6.91
C LYS A 65 12.35 0.87 -8.01
N ARG A 66 11.18 0.25 -7.83
CA ARG A 66 10.09 0.27 -8.81
C ARG A 66 9.43 1.64 -8.85
N ASP A 67 9.23 2.15 -10.05
CA ASP A 67 8.50 3.38 -10.36
C ASP A 67 7.08 3.13 -10.89
N ARG A 68 6.79 1.88 -11.26
CA ARG A 68 5.51 1.45 -11.83
C ARG A 68 4.62 0.80 -10.79
N ILE A 69 3.44 1.33 -10.52
CA ILE A 69 2.46 0.70 -9.63
C ILE A 69 1.72 -0.44 -10.34
N MET A 70 1.39 -1.48 -9.60
CA MET A 70 0.51 -2.56 -10.06
C MET A 70 -0.85 -2.44 -9.37
N LYS A 71 -1.81 -3.26 -9.78
CA LYS A 71 -3.15 -3.20 -9.20
C LYS A 71 -3.16 -3.65 -7.74
N GLU A 72 -2.29 -4.60 -7.42
CA GLU A 72 -2.12 -5.17 -6.09
C GLU A 72 -1.71 -4.10 -5.09
N ASP A 73 -0.75 -3.23 -5.45
CA ASP A 73 -0.33 -2.11 -4.59
C ASP A 73 -1.49 -1.16 -4.22
N LEU A 74 -2.54 -1.08 -5.05
CA LEU A 74 -3.69 -0.22 -4.78
C LEU A 74 -4.60 -0.83 -3.72
N TRP A 75 -4.96 -2.12 -3.83
CA TRP A 75 -5.91 -2.76 -2.93
C TRP A 75 -5.27 -3.47 -1.74
N ASP A 76 -3.94 -3.56 -1.70
CA ASP A 76 -3.22 -4.19 -0.59
C ASP A 76 -3.22 -3.33 0.68
N HIS A 77 -3.39 -2.02 0.53
CA HIS A 77 -3.30 -1.06 1.62
C HIS A 77 -4.44 -0.05 1.58
N ALA A 78 -4.71 0.57 2.72
CA ALA A 78 -5.49 1.80 2.77
C ALA A 78 -4.67 2.97 2.24
N TRP A 79 -5.36 4.00 1.77
CA TRP A 79 -4.74 5.22 1.27
C TRP A 79 -5.29 6.42 2.00
N GLU A 80 -4.41 7.28 2.49
CA GLU A 80 -4.76 8.59 3.02
C GLU A 80 -4.92 9.57 1.85
N PHE A 81 -6.03 10.28 1.79
CA PHE A 81 -6.37 11.26 0.76
C PHE A 81 -6.42 12.66 1.33
N HIS A 82 -5.75 13.61 0.67
CA HIS A 82 -5.84 15.03 1.02
C HIS A 82 -5.83 15.92 -0.22
N PHE A 83 -6.49 17.06 -0.13
CA PHE A 83 -6.40 18.15 -1.10
C PHE A 83 -5.09 18.92 -0.91
N ARG A 84 -4.51 19.40 -2.00
CA ARG A 84 -3.35 20.31 -1.98
C ARG A 84 -3.82 21.76 -1.86
N GLU A 85 -2.89 22.67 -1.60
CA GLU A 85 -3.17 24.10 -1.42
C GLU A 85 -3.86 24.73 -2.65
N ASP A 86 -3.53 24.24 -3.85
CA ASP A 86 -4.12 24.64 -5.13
C ASP A 86 -5.61 24.24 -5.27
N ALA A 87 -6.13 23.37 -4.41
CA ALA A 87 -7.53 22.99 -4.44
C ALA A 87 -8.43 24.17 -4.04
N PRO A 88 -9.61 24.31 -4.68
CA PRO A 88 -10.60 25.30 -4.27
C PRO A 88 -10.89 25.25 -2.77
N GLU A 89 -11.04 26.42 -2.15
CA GLU A 89 -11.23 26.56 -0.70
C GLU A 89 -12.38 25.70 -0.15
N TYR A 90 -13.48 25.60 -0.92
CA TYR A 90 -14.60 24.74 -0.57
C TYR A 90 -14.16 23.30 -0.26
N TRP A 91 -13.29 22.71 -1.08
CA TRP A 91 -12.81 21.34 -0.90
C TRP A 91 -11.83 21.22 0.27
N ARG A 92 -10.95 22.22 0.43
CA ARG A 92 -10.02 22.27 1.58
C ARG A 92 -10.77 22.37 2.91
N ASN A 93 -11.88 23.09 2.96
CA ASN A 93 -12.71 23.20 4.17
C ASN A 93 -13.43 21.90 4.55
N LEU A 94 -13.49 20.91 3.66
CA LEU A 94 -14.01 19.57 3.94
C LEU A 94 -12.91 18.58 4.31
N ASP A 95 -11.64 19.00 4.21
CA ASP A 95 -10.48 18.16 4.44
C ASP A 95 -9.97 18.33 5.88
N PRO A 96 -9.97 17.27 6.68
CA PRO A 96 -9.42 17.26 8.04
C PRO A 96 -7.98 17.79 8.14
N TYR A 97 -7.15 17.55 7.12
CA TYR A 97 -5.77 18.06 7.07
C TYR A 97 -5.70 19.59 7.11
N TRP A 98 -6.59 20.27 6.40
CA TRP A 98 -6.62 21.73 6.35
C TRP A 98 -7.38 22.36 7.50
N THR A 99 -8.38 21.65 8.04
CA THR A 99 -9.19 22.15 9.16
C THR A 99 -8.53 21.92 10.52
N GLY A 100 -7.44 21.15 10.58
CA GLY A 100 -6.73 20.82 11.81
C GLY A 100 -7.49 19.84 12.69
N ALA A 101 -8.38 19.04 12.11
CA ALA A 101 -9.04 17.96 12.84
C ALA A 101 -8.03 16.83 13.05
N GLU A 102 -7.44 16.79 14.25
CA GLU A 102 -6.29 15.92 14.59
C GLU A 102 -6.55 14.41 14.39
N ASP A 103 -7.81 13.97 14.33
CA ASP A 103 -8.18 12.56 14.47
C ASP A 103 -8.83 11.89 13.24
N ALA A 104 -8.79 12.48 12.04
CA ALA A 104 -9.47 11.85 10.89
C ALA A 104 -8.80 12.10 9.52
N PRO A 105 -7.65 11.47 9.20
CA PRO A 105 -7.25 11.36 7.80
C PRO A 105 -8.36 10.72 6.98
N MET A 106 -8.60 11.23 5.77
CA MET A 106 -9.63 10.68 4.88
C MET A 106 -9.10 9.42 4.21
N HIS A 107 -9.59 8.24 4.59
CA HIS A 107 -9.12 7.00 3.98
C HIS A 107 -9.89 6.63 2.71
N ARG A 108 -9.16 5.99 1.80
CA ARG A 108 -9.64 5.44 0.53
C ARG A 108 -9.18 4.00 0.42
N TYR A 109 -10.10 3.15 -0.02
CA TYR A 109 -9.87 1.71 -0.15
C TYR A 109 -10.14 1.32 -1.59
N PHE A 110 -9.13 0.79 -2.26
CA PHE A 110 -9.27 0.25 -3.61
C PHE A 110 -9.60 -1.23 -3.52
N HIS A 111 -10.41 -1.72 -4.44
CA HIS A 111 -10.88 -3.11 -4.43
C HIS A 111 -10.46 -3.87 -5.70
N PRO A 112 -10.30 -5.20 -5.63
CA PRO A 112 -9.93 -6.04 -6.78
C PRO A 112 -10.87 -5.95 -7.99
N ASP A 113 -12.14 -5.63 -7.77
CA ASP A 113 -13.15 -5.47 -8.81
C ASP A 113 -13.05 -4.14 -9.58
N GLY A 114 -12.12 -3.26 -9.18
CA GLY A 114 -11.93 -1.95 -9.78
C GLY A 114 -12.73 -0.83 -9.11
N SER A 115 -13.48 -1.13 -8.04
CA SER A 115 -14.20 -0.13 -7.26
C SER A 115 -13.31 0.52 -6.20
N GLN A 116 -13.74 1.67 -5.70
CA GLN A 116 -13.12 2.37 -4.58
C GLN A 116 -14.20 2.75 -3.57
N THR A 117 -13.88 2.67 -2.28
CA THR A 117 -14.73 3.14 -1.18
C THR A 117 -13.96 4.10 -0.27
N ALA A 118 -14.68 4.76 0.64
CA ALA A 118 -14.14 5.64 1.66
C ALA A 118 -14.81 5.39 3.01
N ASP A 119 -14.30 6.02 4.05
CA ASP A 119 -14.94 6.03 5.37
C ASP A 119 -16.35 6.63 5.32
N SER A 120 -17.25 6.13 6.16
CA SER A 120 -18.65 6.59 6.19
C SER A 120 -18.81 8.02 6.69
N SER A 121 -17.83 8.54 7.45
CA SER A 121 -17.74 9.92 7.90
C SER A 121 -17.16 10.88 6.85
N ASP A 122 -16.71 10.36 5.71
CA ASP A 122 -16.06 11.16 4.68
C ASP A 122 -17.06 12.06 3.94
N GLN A 123 -17.01 13.35 4.23
CA GLN A 123 -17.90 14.36 3.66
C GLN A 123 -17.58 14.67 2.19
N VAL A 124 -16.35 14.45 1.75
CA VAL A 124 -15.92 14.66 0.36
C VAL A 124 -16.43 13.52 -0.52
N TRP A 125 -16.47 12.29 0.01
CA TRP A 125 -16.94 11.11 -0.70
C TRP A 125 -18.43 11.13 -0.97
N GLY A 126 -19.23 11.54 0.02
CA GLY A 126 -20.68 11.72 -0.13
C GLY A 126 -21.46 10.46 -0.52
N GLY A 127 -20.86 9.26 -0.38
CA GLY A 127 -21.47 7.97 -0.71
C GLY A 127 -21.50 7.65 -2.21
N HIS A 128 -20.71 8.34 -3.03
CA HIS A 128 -20.69 8.10 -4.47
C HIS A 128 -19.97 6.79 -4.83
N GLU A 129 -20.49 6.08 -5.85
CA GLU A 129 -19.74 5.00 -6.48
C GLU A 129 -18.51 5.55 -7.22
N SER A 130 -17.39 4.85 -7.13
CA SER A 130 -16.15 5.24 -7.79
C SER A 130 -15.44 4.02 -8.32
N CYS A 131 -14.89 4.15 -9.52
CA CYS A 131 -14.07 3.13 -10.16
C CYS A 131 -12.69 3.71 -10.49
N TYR A 132 -11.66 2.86 -10.44
CA TYR A 132 -10.31 3.25 -10.81
C TYR A 132 -9.77 2.41 -11.97
N SER A 133 -8.72 2.91 -12.60
CA SER A 133 -7.97 2.20 -13.62
C SER A 133 -6.51 2.64 -13.63
N ILE A 134 -5.62 1.71 -13.95
CA ILE A 134 -4.21 2.00 -14.24
C ILE A 134 -4.07 2.09 -15.76
N ILE A 135 -3.61 3.25 -16.25
CA ILE A 135 -3.40 3.48 -17.67
C ILE A 135 -1.90 3.39 -17.92
N THR A 136 -1.50 2.50 -18.83
CA THR A 136 -0.12 2.41 -19.32
C THR A 136 -0.14 2.53 -20.83
N SER A 137 0.58 3.52 -21.36
CA SER A 137 0.76 3.69 -22.80
C SER A 137 2.23 3.52 -23.18
N PHE A 138 2.47 3.08 -24.40
CA PHE A 138 3.80 2.77 -24.91
C PHE A 138 4.08 3.58 -26.19
N LEU A 139 5.35 3.93 -26.38
CA LEU A 139 5.89 4.40 -27.65
C LEU A 139 6.09 3.21 -28.60
N ALA A 140 6.33 3.51 -29.88
CA ALA A 140 6.51 2.49 -30.92
C ALA A 140 7.70 1.55 -30.67
N ASP A 141 8.68 1.98 -29.89
CA ASP A 141 9.87 1.21 -29.48
C ASP A 141 9.63 0.35 -28.22
N GLY A 142 8.42 0.38 -27.64
CA GLY A 142 8.09 -0.34 -26.41
C GLY A 142 8.44 0.41 -25.12
N THR A 143 8.99 1.62 -25.21
CA THR A 143 9.24 2.47 -24.03
C THR A 143 7.91 2.95 -23.46
N ILE A 144 7.75 2.94 -22.13
CA ILE A 144 6.55 3.47 -21.49
C ILE A 144 6.50 4.98 -21.74
N ARG A 145 5.38 5.45 -22.29
CA ARG A 145 5.11 6.87 -22.51
C ARG A 145 4.41 7.48 -21.30
N GLU A 146 3.36 6.83 -20.82
CA GLU A 146 2.58 7.27 -19.66
C GLU A 146 2.25 6.07 -18.79
N HIS A 147 2.29 6.27 -17.48
CA HIS A 147 1.83 5.32 -16.49
C HIS A 147 1.20 6.12 -15.34
N TYR A 148 -0.11 6.01 -15.16
CA TYR A 148 -0.86 6.79 -14.17
C TYR A 148 -2.10 6.06 -13.68
N VAL A 149 -2.59 6.46 -12.51
CA VAL A 149 -3.90 6.03 -12.00
C VAL A 149 -4.94 7.07 -12.37
N ARG A 150 -6.14 6.61 -12.74
CA ARG A 150 -7.30 7.47 -12.94
C ARG A 150 -8.47 6.93 -12.12
N ILE A 151 -9.11 7.84 -11.39
CA ILE A 151 -10.32 7.56 -10.61
C ILE A 151 -11.47 8.27 -11.31
N ASN A 152 -12.51 7.53 -11.70
CA ASN A 152 -13.62 8.04 -12.49
C ASN A 152 -13.14 8.88 -13.69
N ARG A 153 -13.68 10.10 -13.85
CA ARG A 153 -13.25 11.08 -14.85
C ARG A 153 -12.35 12.17 -14.28
N TRP A 154 -11.85 12.00 -13.07
CA TRP A 154 -11.00 12.98 -12.38
C TRP A 154 -9.63 13.10 -13.09
N PRO A 155 -8.87 14.17 -12.80
CA PRO A 155 -7.55 14.35 -13.38
C PRO A 155 -6.62 13.17 -13.09
N GLN A 156 -5.65 12.98 -13.99
CA GLN A 156 -4.67 11.89 -13.88
C GLN A 156 -3.87 12.03 -12.58
N LEU A 157 -3.58 10.89 -11.94
CA LEU A 157 -2.70 10.81 -10.78
C LEU A 157 -1.36 10.23 -11.20
N HIS A 158 -0.31 11.04 -11.10
CA HIS A 158 1.06 10.58 -11.28
C HIS A 158 1.50 9.81 -10.04
N ILE A 159 2.30 8.77 -10.27
CA ILE A 159 2.68 7.83 -9.22
C ILE A 159 4.17 7.98 -8.92
N SER A 160 4.53 7.90 -7.65
CA SER A 160 5.91 7.86 -7.20
C SER A 160 6.06 6.94 -6.00
N ARG A 161 7.27 6.39 -5.83
CA ARG A 161 7.64 5.63 -4.63
C ARG A 161 8.20 6.59 -3.58
N ARG A 162 7.82 6.38 -2.33
CA ARG A 162 8.30 7.12 -1.16
C ARG A 162 9.55 6.45 -0.56
N GLU A 163 10.32 7.17 0.24
CA GLU A 163 11.56 6.66 0.87
C GLU A 163 11.30 5.51 1.84
N ASP A 164 10.14 5.52 2.49
CA ASP A 164 9.61 4.44 3.33
C ASP A 164 9.06 3.25 2.51
N TRP A 165 9.28 3.23 1.19
CA TRP A 165 8.71 2.23 0.28
C TRP A 165 7.18 2.23 0.23
N GLY A 166 6.53 3.28 0.72
CA GLY A 166 5.15 3.58 0.39
C GLY A 166 4.99 4.07 -1.05
N TRP A 167 3.74 4.25 -1.45
CA TRP A 167 3.36 4.87 -2.71
C TRP A 167 2.73 6.23 -2.45
N GLU A 168 2.99 7.18 -3.35
CA GLU A 168 2.21 8.40 -3.48
C GLU A 168 1.57 8.43 -4.88
N MET A 169 0.29 8.79 -4.94
CA MET A 169 -0.39 9.12 -6.18
C MET A 169 -0.90 10.53 -6.10
N SER A 170 -0.44 11.44 -6.95
CA SER A 170 -0.82 12.84 -6.82
C SER A 170 -0.96 13.58 -8.14
N ASN A 171 -1.71 14.68 -8.06
CA ASN A 171 -1.75 15.70 -9.08
C ASN A 171 -1.73 17.07 -8.41
N ARG A 172 -2.00 18.12 -9.16
CA ARG A 172 -2.00 19.49 -8.66
C ARG A 172 -3.03 19.74 -7.55
N LEU A 173 -4.17 19.05 -7.57
CA LEU A 173 -5.30 19.32 -6.68
C LEU A 173 -5.34 18.44 -5.45
N TYR A 174 -4.86 17.20 -5.53
CA TYR A 174 -4.95 16.25 -4.43
C TYR A 174 -3.86 15.18 -4.51
N CYS A 175 -3.64 14.49 -3.40
CA CYS A 175 -2.74 13.36 -3.28
C CYS A 175 -3.34 12.22 -2.47
N TYR A 176 -2.84 11.02 -2.75
CA TYR A 176 -3.06 9.80 -2.01
C TYR A 176 -1.70 9.30 -1.53
N SER A 177 -1.60 8.92 -0.27
CA SER A 177 -0.41 8.29 0.32
C SER A 177 -0.78 6.93 0.87
N SER A 178 -0.03 5.88 0.54
CA SER A 178 -0.31 4.55 1.09
C SER A 178 -0.04 4.54 2.61
N VAL A 179 -0.96 3.97 3.37
CA VAL A 179 -0.94 3.99 4.85
C VAL A 179 -0.18 2.77 5.37
N PRO A 180 0.89 2.93 6.17
CA PRO A 180 1.58 1.81 6.79
C PRO A 180 0.64 0.90 7.58
N ASP A 181 0.67 -0.39 7.27
CA ASP A 181 -0.31 -1.38 7.74
C ASP A 181 0.32 -2.49 8.62
N ALA A 182 1.54 -2.29 9.11
CA ALA A 182 2.27 -3.28 9.93
C ALA A 182 1.50 -3.72 11.19
N HIS A 183 0.62 -2.87 11.71
CA HIS A 183 -0.22 -3.14 12.89
C HIS A 183 -1.52 -3.88 12.55
N MET A 184 -1.88 -3.95 11.26
CA MET A 184 -3.12 -4.57 10.79
C MET A 184 -2.92 -6.06 10.56
N LYS A 185 -3.95 -6.85 10.86
CA LYS A 185 -3.93 -8.29 10.59
C LYS A 185 -3.89 -8.53 9.08
N GLY A 186 -2.83 -9.17 8.61
CA GLY A 186 -2.61 -9.41 7.17
C GLY A 186 -2.10 -8.19 6.41
N GLY A 187 -1.70 -7.14 7.11
CA GLY A 187 -0.96 -6.04 6.53
C GLY A 187 0.44 -6.46 6.09
N THR A 188 1.00 -5.71 5.17
CA THR A 188 2.28 -6.03 4.53
C THR A 188 3.47 -5.32 5.16
N GLY A 189 3.23 -4.36 6.05
CA GLY A 189 4.28 -3.63 6.74
C GLY A 189 5.16 -4.54 7.63
N PRO A 190 6.42 -4.16 7.85
CA PRO A 190 7.34 -4.89 8.71
C PRO A 190 6.87 -4.82 10.17
N CYS A 191 6.50 -5.96 10.74
CA CYS A 191 6.30 -6.07 12.19
C CYS A 191 7.67 -6.21 12.87
N LEU A 192 8.31 -5.09 13.16
CA LEU A 192 9.54 -5.10 13.96
C LEU A 192 9.19 -5.37 15.42
N PRO A 193 9.84 -6.31 16.11
CA PRO A 193 9.67 -6.45 17.54
C PRO A 193 10.09 -5.15 18.22
N ILE A 194 9.24 -4.65 19.12
CA ILE A 194 9.59 -3.53 20.00
C ILE A 194 10.71 -4.07 20.91
N LEU A 195 11.90 -3.48 20.81
CA LEU A 195 13.05 -3.76 21.69
C LEU A 195 12.75 -3.40 23.14
#